data_AF-A0A3D9DNA8-F1
#
_entry.id   AF-A0A3D9DNA8-F1
#
_cell.length_a   1.000
_cell.length_b   1.000
_cell.length_c   1.000
_cell.angle_alpha   90.00
_cell.angle_beta   90.00
_cell.angle_gamma   90.00
#
_symmetry.space_group_name_H-M   'P 1'
#
loop_
_entity.id
_entity.type
_entity.pdbx_description
1 polymer ?
#
loop_
_entity_poly.entity_id
_entity_poly.type
_entity_poly.pdbx_seq_one_letter_code
_entity_poly.pdbx_strand_id
1 'polypeptide(L)'
;MKNSAQSTGVQIPDNIAQIALMVRKDWKNVYFGAVPYLDAMRSLNSVNDNYYEDSASSIINYFLSNATTWRGEVARAVKAKLKQLVASAN
;
A
#
# COMPACT_ATOMS: atom_id res chain seq x y z
N MET A 1 22.79 6.44 -28.44
CA MET A 1 21.94 7.05 -27.39
C MET A 1 20.65 6.24 -27.33
N LYS A 2 20.44 5.45 -26.28
CA LYS A 2 19.23 4.63 -26.13
C LYS A 2 18.21 5.49 -25.38
N ASN A 3 17.20 5.98 -26.10
CA ASN A 3 15.99 6.51 -25.50
C ASN A 3 15.27 5.34 -24.81
N SER A 4 15.47 5.19 -23.51
CA SER A 4 14.67 4.29 -22.68
C SER A 4 13.28 4.90 -22.55
N ALA A 5 12.32 4.29 -23.24
CA ALA A 5 10.89 4.56 -23.12
C ALA A 5 10.51 4.71 -21.64
N GLN A 6 9.89 5.84 -21.31
CA GLN A 6 9.33 6.09 -19.98
C GLN A 6 8.33 4.98 -19.68
N SER A 7 8.55 4.26 -18.58
CA SER A 7 7.70 3.18 -18.10
C SER A 7 6.27 3.68 -17.91
N THR A 8 5.35 3.23 -18.75
CA THR A 8 3.90 3.45 -18.64
C THR A 8 3.29 2.59 -17.53
N GLY A 9 3.94 2.51 -16.37
CA GLY A 9 3.48 1.76 -15.21
C GLY A 9 2.74 2.65 -14.21
N VAL A 10 1.73 2.09 -13.54
CA VAL A 10 0.99 2.75 -12.45
C VAL A 10 1.98 3.32 -11.43
N GLN A 11 2.01 4.65 -11.27
CA GLN A 11 2.86 5.32 -10.28
C GLN A 11 2.19 5.21 -8.90
N ILE A 12 2.90 4.64 -7.92
CA ILE A 12 2.42 4.51 -6.54
C ILE A 12 3.20 5.50 -5.66
N PRO A 13 2.53 6.43 -4.95
CA PRO A 13 3.21 7.39 -4.08
C PRO A 13 3.83 6.71 -2.86
N ASP A 14 4.74 7.42 -2.19
CA ASP A 14 5.35 6.95 -0.94
C ASP A 14 4.45 7.21 0.27
N ASN A 15 3.52 8.16 0.16
CA ASN A 15 2.57 8.49 1.22
C ASN A 15 1.52 7.39 1.39
N ILE A 16 1.49 6.76 2.57
CA ILE A 16 0.65 5.59 2.86
C ILE A 16 -0.85 5.93 2.75
N ALA A 17 -1.28 7.10 3.22
CA ALA A 17 -2.67 7.53 3.12
C ALA A 17 -3.13 7.68 1.66
N GLN A 18 -2.27 8.18 0.77
CA GLN A 18 -2.56 8.22 -0.67
C GLN A 18 -2.67 6.81 -1.27
N ILE A 19 -1.81 5.88 -0.86
CA ILE A 19 -1.94 4.47 -1.26
C ILE A 19 -3.28 3.89 -0.79
N ALA A 20 -3.71 4.17 0.45
CA ALA A 20 -5.00 3.70 0.96
C ALA A 20 -6.19 4.20 0.13
N LEU A 21 -6.15 5.46 -0.32
CA LEU A 21 -7.15 6.02 -1.23
C LEU A 21 -7.16 5.30 -2.59
N MET A 22 -5.98 4.99 -3.15
CA MET A 22 -5.87 4.21 -4.38
C MET A 22 -6.46 2.81 -4.24
N VAL A 23 -6.19 2.12 -3.12
CA VAL A 23 -6.75 0.80 -2.81
C VAL A 23 -8.27 0.87 -2.77
N ARG A 24 -8.86 1.83 -2.03
CA ARG A 24 -10.33 2.00 -1.95
C ARG A 24 -10.96 2.29 -3.32
N LYS A 25 -10.26 3.03 -4.19
CA LYS A 25 -10.74 3.34 -5.53
C LYS A 25 -10.74 2.12 -6.45
N ASP A 26 -9.73 1.27 -6.36
CA ASP A 26 -9.54 0.10 -7.24
C ASP A 26 -10.26 -1.14 -6.71
N TRP A 27 -10.08 -1.47 -5.44
CA TRP A 27 -10.64 -2.67 -4.82
C TRP A 27 -12.05 -2.41 -4.27
N LYS A 28 -13.08 -2.57 -5.12
CA LYS A 28 -14.47 -2.25 -4.75
C LYS A 28 -15.03 -3.10 -3.60
N ASN A 29 -14.74 -4.41 -3.63
CA ASN A 29 -15.19 -5.36 -2.61
C ASN A 29 -14.00 -5.78 -1.75
N VAL A 30 -13.54 -4.85 -0.90
CA VAL A 30 -12.43 -5.10 0.04
C VAL A 30 -12.78 -6.27 0.94
N TYR A 31 -11.87 -7.25 1.06
CA TYR A 31 -12.03 -8.35 1.99
C TYR A 31 -12.15 -7.81 3.42
N PHE A 32 -13.14 -8.25 4.20
CA PHE A 32 -13.47 -7.66 5.49
C PHE A 32 -12.28 -7.64 6.46
N GLY A 33 -11.41 -8.67 6.43
CA GLY A 33 -10.20 -8.70 7.26
C GLY A 33 -9.14 -7.66 6.88
N ALA A 34 -9.18 -7.09 5.67
CA ALA A 34 -8.26 -6.03 5.24
C ALA A 34 -8.77 -4.63 5.62
N VAL A 35 -10.07 -4.47 5.88
CA VAL A 35 -10.71 -3.17 6.16
C VAL A 35 -10.08 -2.42 7.34
N PRO A 36 -9.88 -3.00 8.54
CA PRO A 36 -9.36 -2.23 9.67
C PRO A 36 -7.94 -1.68 9.39
N TYR A 37 -7.08 -2.46 8.74
CA TYR A 37 -5.74 -2.03 8.39
C TYR A 37 -5.75 -0.98 7.28
N LEU A 38 -6.63 -1.13 6.29
CA LEU A 38 -6.80 -0.14 5.23
C LEU A 38 -7.31 1.20 5.77
N ASP A 39 -8.16 1.19 6.79
CA ASP A 39 -8.63 2.41 7.45
C ASP A 39 -7.53 3.04 8.31
N ALA A 40 -6.76 2.26 9.05
CA ALA A 40 -5.57 2.75 9.77
C ALA A 40 -4.54 3.38 8.82
N MET A 41 -4.31 2.79 7.64
CA MET A 41 -3.42 3.36 6.62
C MET A 41 -3.81 4.79 6.20
N ARG A 42 -5.06 5.22 6.36
CA ARG A 42 -5.50 6.57 6.00
C ARG A 42 -4.95 7.67 6.92
N SER A 43 -4.48 7.33 8.11
CA SER A 43 -3.87 8.28 9.05
C SER A 43 -2.35 8.25 9.04
N LEU A 44 -1.74 7.45 8.15
CA LEU A 44 -0.29 7.27 8.07
C LEU A 44 0.25 8.00 6.84
N ASN A 45 1.25 8.86 7.03
CA ASN A 45 1.98 9.49 5.94
C ASN A 45 3.24 8.71 5.57
N SER A 46 3.90 8.10 6.56
CA SER A 46 5.20 7.43 6.38
C SER A 46 5.27 6.11 7.13
N VAL A 47 6.23 5.26 6.75
CA VAL A 47 6.50 3.97 7.41
C VAL A 47 7.05 4.11 8.84
N ASN A 48 7.48 5.32 9.22
CA ASN A 48 7.97 5.64 10.56
C ASN A 48 6.85 6.16 11.49
N ASP A 49 5.63 6.32 10.97
CA ASP A 49 4.49 6.77 11.76
C ASP A 49 3.92 5.63 12.61
N ASN A 50 3.14 5.99 13.62
CA ASN A 50 2.37 5.04 14.43
C ASN A 50 0.87 5.31 14.28
N TYR A 51 0.08 4.23 14.30
CA TYR A 51 -1.36 4.25 14.54
C TYR A 51 -1.62 3.83 15.98
N TYR A 52 -1.78 4.80 16.87
CA TYR A 52 -1.74 4.58 18.32
C TYR A 52 -0.43 3.87 18.73
N GLU A 53 -0.53 2.65 19.26
CA GLU A 53 0.61 1.83 19.70
C GLU A 53 1.15 0.90 18.59
N ASP A 54 0.49 0.83 17.44
CA ASP A 54 0.89 0.00 16.31
C ASP A 54 1.76 0.78 15.32
N SER A 55 2.91 0.22 14.92
CA SER A 55 3.75 0.84 13.89
C SER A 55 3.11 0.76 12.50
N ALA A 56 3.38 1.75 11.65
CA ALA A 56 2.93 1.71 10.25
C ALA A 56 3.37 0.43 9.54
N SER A 57 4.57 -0.08 9.83
CA SER A 57 5.06 -1.36 9.31
C SER A 57 4.18 -2.54 9.70
N SER A 58 3.71 -2.63 10.96
CA SER A 58 2.82 -3.72 11.38
C SER A 58 1.47 -3.63 10.66
N ILE A 59 0.89 -2.42 10.59
CA ILE A 59 -0.36 -2.15 9.87
C ILE A 59 -0.27 -2.56 8.41
N ILE A 60 0.81 -2.18 7.71
CA ILE A 60 1.04 -2.55 6.31
C ILE A 60 1.14 -4.07 6.15
N ASN A 61 1.90 -4.76 7.01
CA ASN A 61 2.07 -6.21 6.92
C ASN A 61 0.75 -6.96 7.13
N TYR A 62 -0.08 -6.52 8.07
CA TYR A 62 -1.41 -7.09 8.27
C TYR A 62 -2.36 -6.80 7.11
N PHE A 63 -2.34 -5.59 6.54
CA PHE A 63 -3.07 -5.28 5.32
C PHE A 63 -2.67 -6.23 4.17
N LEU A 64 -1.37 -6.39 3.92
CA LEU A 64 -0.85 -7.24 2.84
C LEU A 64 -1.27 -8.71 3.01
N SER A 65 -1.27 -9.21 4.25
CA SER A 65 -1.70 -10.57 4.60
C SER A 65 -3.18 -10.81 4.31
N ASN A 66 -4.01 -9.77 4.43
CA ASN A 66 -5.45 -9.83 4.16
C ASN A 66 -5.82 -9.41 2.72
N ALA A 67 -4.89 -8.86 1.96
CA ALA A 67 -5.12 -8.39 0.60
C ALA A 67 -4.96 -9.47 -0.48
N THR A 68 -4.91 -10.76 -0.14
CA THR A 68 -4.56 -11.86 -1.07
C THR A 68 -5.53 -12.02 -2.24
N THR A 69 -6.81 -11.69 -2.03
CA THR A 69 -7.85 -11.76 -3.07
C THR A 69 -7.88 -10.56 -4.00
N TRP A 70 -7.23 -9.44 -3.63
CA TRP A 70 -7.07 -8.27 -4.48
C TRP A 70 -6.03 -8.53 -5.59
N ARG A 71 -6.45 -8.47 -6.85
CA ARG A 71 -5.63 -8.82 -8.02
C ARG A 71 -5.77 -7.73 -9.09
N GLY A 72 -4.83 -7.72 -10.04
CA GLY A 72 -4.76 -6.73 -11.11
C GLY A 72 -3.42 -6.00 -11.13
N GLU A 73 -3.24 -5.11 -12.10
CA GLU A 73 -2.02 -4.31 -12.22
C GLU A 73 -1.82 -3.36 -11.04
N VAL A 74 -2.85 -2.60 -10.67
CA VAL A 74 -2.83 -1.69 -9.53
C VAL A 74 -2.53 -2.45 -8.23
N ALA A 75 -3.20 -3.60 -8.01
CA ALA A 75 -2.96 -4.45 -6.84
C ALA A 75 -1.48 -4.89 -6.73
N ARG A 76 -0.88 -5.33 -7.85
CA ARG A 76 0.53 -5.74 -7.86
C ARG A 76 1.46 -4.58 -7.56
N ALA A 77 1.24 -3.43 -8.20
CA ALA A 77 2.06 -2.24 -8.01
C ALA A 77 1.99 -1.71 -6.57
N VAL A 78 0.78 -1.59 -6.00
CA VAL A 78 0.58 -1.16 -4.61
C VAL A 78 1.24 -2.12 -3.62
N LYS A 79 1.00 -3.43 -3.75
CA LYS A 79 1.60 -4.42 -2.85
C LYS A 79 3.13 -4.41 -2.91
N ALA A 80 3.70 -4.22 -4.10
CA ALA A 80 5.14 -4.09 -4.26
C ALA A 80 5.69 -2.83 -3.58
N LYS A 81 5.04 -1.67 -3.78
CA LYS A 81 5.44 -0.42 -3.14
C LYS A 81 5.36 -0.49 -1.62
N LEU A 82 4.28 -1.04 -1.07
CA LEU A 82 4.12 -1.21 0.38
C LEU A 82 5.21 -2.11 0.97
N LYS A 83 5.55 -3.22 0.30
CA LYS A 83 6.68 -4.08 0.72
C LYS A 83 8.02 -3.34 0.69
N GLN A 84 8.23 -2.53 -0.35
CA GLN A 84 9.44 -1.70 -0.45
C GLN A 84 9.53 -0.71 0.73
N LEU A 85 8.44 -0.01 1.05
CA LEU A 85 8.42 0.94 2.17
C LEU A 85 8.78 0.26 3.50
N VAL A 86 8.19 -0.90 3.78
CA VAL A 86 8.49 -1.69 4.99
C VAL A 86 9.94 -2.17 5.01
N ALA A 87 10.48 -2.61 3.86
CA ALA A 87 11.86 -3.07 3.77
C ALA A 87 12.89 -1.95 3.99
N SER A 88 12.56 -0.71 3.62
CA SER A 88 13.44 0.46 3.80
C SER A 88 13.44 1.04 5.21
N ALA A 89 12.56 0.58 6.11
CA ALA A 89 12.47 1.05 7.49
C ALA A 89 13.36 0.26 8.47
N ASN A 90 13.94 -0.86 8.02
CA ASN A 90 14.75 -1.77 8.84
C ASN A 90 16.25 -1.65 8.53
#